data_AF-W1PPP2-F1
#
_entry.id   AF-W1PPP2-F1
#
_cell.length_a   1.000
_cell.length_b   1.000
_cell.length_c   1.000
_cell.angle_alpha   90.00
_cell.angle_beta   90.00
_cell.angle_gamma   90.00
#
_symmetry.space_group_name_H-M   'P 1'
#
loop_
_entity.id
_entity.type
_entity.pdbx_description
1 polymer ?
#
loop_
_entity_poly.entity_id
_entity_poly.type
_entity_poly.pdbx_seq_one_letter_code
_entity_poly.pdbx_strand_id
1 'polypeptide(L)'
;MSYYSVNHDEHENSSHSLPSRRDSEMGSSFLVESGIYVTSFAASIFIAALVTFGALVFTLVIALAFMLESCHTKTNGNIELGMATKEHDYCRSLASNAELNGFQINELLADCKDYVVHYIKKDRYHHELNMSIQVVDNYLSTLVPNKDGLDVILMDIDGILFSSPSNYHDQTRFRLYLQSLDLRNNKIEKARDLANLLNLELYSKLRAGGWLLVLVTRRHEMQRNSTVDALISAGFSGWSSLVMRSDHEMPMESWEYILRRKEELRNQGFHIVSVISNQWDALTGPRYEAHNFKLPNPIYLQVIEKQLHLKNAQG
;
A
#
# COMPACT_ATOMS: atom_id res chain seq x y z
N MET A 1 16.89 46.76 58.77
CA MET A 1 17.03 48.07 59.44
C MET A 1 15.74 48.82 59.16
N SER A 2 14.69 48.55 59.94
CA SER A 2 14.41 49.25 61.21
C SER A 2 14.04 50.71 60.91
N TYR A 3 12.89 51.23 61.32
CA TYR A 3 12.18 50.94 62.56
C TYR A 3 10.91 51.80 62.64
N TYR A 4 9.95 51.28 63.42
CA TYR A 4 9.09 52.00 64.38
C TYR A 4 7.97 52.91 63.87
N SER A 5 6.86 53.10 64.59
CA SER A 5 6.37 52.52 65.84
C SER A 5 4.88 52.82 65.96
N VAL A 6 4.21 51.92 66.69
CA VAL A 6 2.96 52.03 67.44
C VAL A 6 2.91 53.26 68.36
N ASN A 7 1.71 53.79 68.62
CA ASN A 7 1.08 54.12 69.93
C ASN A 7 -0.34 54.71 69.66
N HIS A 8 -1.46 54.22 70.23
CA HIS A 8 -1.93 54.37 71.62
C HIS A 8 -1.85 55.85 72.09
N ASP A 9 -2.82 56.49 72.70
CA ASP A 9 -4.09 56.09 73.29
C ASP A 9 -4.83 57.40 73.66
N GLU A 10 -6.13 57.28 73.94
CA GLU A 10 -6.92 58.07 74.90
C GLU A 10 -6.98 59.63 74.82
N HIS A 11 -8.20 60.17 74.84
CA HIS A 11 -8.86 60.68 76.06
C HIS A 11 -9.92 61.76 75.71
N GLU A 12 -11.11 61.61 76.30
CA GLU A 12 -11.95 62.67 76.93
C GLU A 12 -12.39 63.91 76.11
N ASN A 13 -13.58 64.51 76.25
CA ASN A 13 -14.52 64.54 77.37
C ASN A 13 -15.85 65.18 76.92
N SER A 14 -16.94 64.80 77.61
CA SER A 14 -18.10 65.62 78.02
C SER A 14 -18.85 66.50 76.98
N SER A 15 -20.17 66.50 76.88
CA SER A 15 -21.08 66.83 77.98
C SER A 15 -22.57 66.73 77.59
N HIS A 16 -23.32 66.04 78.45
CA HIS A 16 -24.64 66.38 79.03
C HIS A 16 -25.84 66.81 78.17
N SER A 17 -26.90 65.99 78.22
CA SER A 17 -28.27 66.43 78.57
C SER A 17 -29.02 65.31 79.31
N LEU A 18 -29.37 65.56 80.57
CA LEU A 18 -30.30 64.80 81.44
C LEU A 18 -31.77 65.22 81.13
N PRO A 19 -32.82 64.69 81.80
CA PRO A 19 -33.19 63.28 82.02
C PRO A 19 -34.72 63.03 81.85
N SER A 20 -35.18 61.77 81.71
CA SER A 20 -36.46 61.36 82.34
C SER A 20 -36.57 59.84 82.58
N ARG A 21 -36.13 59.45 83.78
CA ARG A 21 -36.69 58.49 84.75
C ARG A 21 -37.91 57.60 84.35
N ARG A 22 -37.71 56.27 84.34
CA ARG A 22 -38.43 55.17 85.09
C ARG A 22 -37.95 53.82 84.54
N ASP A 23 -37.19 53.04 85.32
CA ASP A 23 -37.65 51.89 86.16
C ASP A 23 -38.64 50.95 85.41
N SER A 24 -38.50 49.63 85.26
CA SER A 24 -37.51 48.59 85.58
C SER A 24 -38.03 47.30 84.91
N GLU A 25 -37.23 46.22 84.96
CA GLU A 25 -37.62 44.80 84.86
C GLU A 25 -37.48 44.05 83.52
N MET A 26 -36.40 43.23 83.51
CA MET A 26 -36.39 41.79 83.24
C MET A 26 -36.98 41.29 81.91
N GLY A 27 -36.13 41.16 80.89
CA GLY A 27 -36.41 40.41 79.67
C GLY A 27 -35.40 39.29 79.45
N SER A 28 -35.86 38.04 79.54
CA SER A 28 -35.09 36.83 79.20
C SER A 28 -34.54 36.92 77.78
N SER A 29 -33.23 36.78 77.59
CA SER A 29 -32.62 36.70 76.26
C SER A 29 -32.91 35.33 75.65
N PHE A 30 -33.93 35.24 74.80
CA PHE A 30 -34.02 34.17 73.82
C PHE A 30 -33.03 34.50 72.69
N LEU A 31 -32.08 33.60 72.44
CA LEU A 31 -31.30 33.60 71.20
C LEU A 31 -32.28 33.37 70.04
N VAL A 32 -32.61 34.45 69.33
CA VAL A 32 -33.30 34.36 68.04
C VAL A 32 -32.26 33.97 67.02
N GLU A 33 -32.20 32.67 66.70
CA GLU A 33 -31.49 32.19 65.54
C GLU A 33 -32.22 32.72 64.29
N SER A 34 -31.54 33.57 63.52
CA SER A 34 -32.06 34.18 62.29
C SER A 34 -32.21 33.13 61.20
N GLY A 35 -33.21 32.27 61.32
CA GLY A 35 -33.63 31.36 60.26
C GLY A 35 -34.27 32.15 59.14
N ILE A 36 -33.72 32.06 57.92
CA ILE A 36 -34.38 32.55 56.71
C ILE A 36 -35.57 31.61 56.46
N TYR A 37 -36.77 32.00 56.91
CA TYR A 37 -38.00 31.28 56.62
C TYR A 37 -38.43 31.54 55.18
N VAL A 38 -37.92 30.72 54.26
CA VAL A 38 -38.44 30.64 52.90
C VAL A 38 -39.81 29.98 52.96
N THR A 39 -40.84 30.60 52.38
CA THR A 39 -42.17 29.99 52.32
C THR A 39 -42.08 28.65 51.57
N SER A 40 -42.84 27.64 52.02
CA SER A 40 -42.84 26.29 51.41
C SER A 40 -43.01 26.34 49.88
N PHE A 41 -43.79 27.31 49.39
CA PHE A 41 -43.98 27.59 47.97
C PHE A 41 -42.69 28.07 47.27
N ALA A 42 -41.98 29.05 47.83
CA ALA A 42 -40.73 29.55 47.24
C ALA A 42 -39.60 28.50 47.26
N ALA A 43 -39.54 27.67 48.31
CA ALA A 43 -38.59 26.55 48.38
C ALA A 43 -38.86 25.50 47.28
N SER A 44 -40.14 25.20 47.00
CA SER A 44 -40.52 24.26 45.95
C SER A 44 -40.14 24.76 44.54
N ILE A 45 -40.28 26.07 44.28
CA ILE A 45 -39.88 26.69 43.01
C ILE A 45 -38.37 26.60 42.82
N PHE A 46 -37.59 26.89 43.88
CA PHE A 46 -36.13 26.84 43.80
C PHE A 46 -35.63 25.42 43.55
N ILE A 47 -36.20 24.42 44.22
CA ILE A 47 -35.86 23.01 44.01
C ILE A 47 -36.23 22.57 42.58
N ALA A 48 -37.42 22.95 42.08
CA ALA A 48 -37.83 22.65 40.71
C ALA A 48 -36.88 23.30 39.67
N ALA A 49 -36.45 24.54 39.90
CA ALA A 49 -35.49 25.23 39.05
C ALA A 49 -34.12 24.53 39.04
N LEU A 50 -33.62 24.06 40.19
CA LEU A 50 -32.36 23.31 40.26
C LEU A 50 -32.45 21.94 39.57
N VAL A 51 -33.56 21.23 39.74
CA VAL A 51 -33.77 19.93 39.08
C VAL A 51 -33.84 20.09 37.56
N THR A 52 -34.57 21.08 37.08
CA THR A 52 -34.67 21.36 35.63
C THR A 52 -33.34 21.79 35.05
N PHE A 53 -32.59 22.66 35.73
CA PHE A 53 -31.24 23.05 35.32
C PHE A 53 -30.28 21.84 35.31
N GLY A 54 -30.33 21.00 36.34
CA GLY A 54 -29.53 19.77 36.41
C GLY A 54 -29.84 18.80 35.27
N ALA A 55 -31.11 18.62 34.94
CA ALA A 55 -31.53 17.80 33.81
C ALA A 55 -31.03 18.37 32.47
N LEU A 56 -31.10 19.68 32.27
CA LEU A 56 -30.58 20.34 31.06
C LEU A 56 -29.07 20.16 30.91
N VAL A 57 -28.29 20.40 31.98
CA VAL A 57 -26.84 20.19 31.96
C VAL A 57 -26.50 18.72 31.70
N PHE A 58 -27.21 17.79 32.33
CA PHE A 58 -26.99 16.36 32.13
C PHE A 58 -27.26 15.93 30.68
N THR A 59 -28.37 16.39 30.08
CA THR A 59 -28.67 16.11 28.66
C THR A 59 -27.65 16.73 27.72
N LEU A 60 -27.13 17.93 28.03
CA LEU A 60 -26.07 18.57 27.26
C LEU A 60 -24.78 17.77 27.33
N VAL A 61 -24.38 17.30 28.52
CA VAL A 61 -23.17 16.48 28.71
C VAL A 61 -23.28 15.17 27.93
N ILE A 62 -24.44 14.51 27.98
CA ILE A 62 -24.68 13.28 27.21
C ILE A 62 -24.59 13.55 25.70
N ALA A 63 -25.26 14.59 25.21
CA ALA A 63 -25.21 14.96 23.79
C ALA A 63 -23.79 15.29 23.33
N LEU A 64 -23.03 16.02 24.15
CA LEU A 64 -21.62 16.32 23.89
C LEU A 64 -20.75 15.06 23.90
N ALA A 65 -20.98 14.12 24.82
CA ALA A 65 -20.25 12.85 24.84
C ALA A 65 -20.50 12.02 23.58
N PHE A 66 -21.76 11.88 23.14
CA PHE A 66 -22.10 11.20 21.89
C PHE A 66 -21.49 11.89 20.66
N MET A 67 -21.50 13.23 20.62
CA MET A 67 -20.88 14.00 19.54
C MET A 67 -19.36 13.85 19.53
N LEU A 68 -18.72 13.80 20.70
CA LEU A 68 -17.27 13.58 20.82
C LEU A 68 -16.89 12.18 20.33
N GLU A 69 -17.64 11.16 20.73
CA GLU A 69 -17.40 9.76 20.34
C GLU A 69 -17.62 9.56 18.82
N SER A 70 -18.65 10.19 18.26
CA SER A 70 -18.87 10.19 16.80
C SER A 70 -17.78 10.96 16.04
N CYS A 71 -17.21 12.02 16.60
CA CYS A 71 -16.08 12.73 16.00
C CYS A 71 -14.80 11.89 16.07
N HIS A 72 -14.47 11.31 17.23
CA HIS A 72 -13.27 10.49 17.42
C HIS A 72 -13.24 9.28 16.49
N THR A 73 -14.36 8.57 16.35
CA THR A 73 -14.46 7.43 15.42
C THR A 73 -14.28 7.83 13.96
N LYS A 74 -14.80 9.01 13.57
CA LYS A 74 -14.69 9.53 12.20
C LYS A 74 -13.29 10.10 11.88
N THR A 75 -12.63 10.73 12.84
CA THR A 75 -11.29 11.31 12.64
C THR A 75 -10.21 10.23 12.64
N ASN A 76 -10.26 9.27 13.57
CA ASN A 76 -9.22 8.25 13.69
C ASN A 76 -9.22 7.32 12.46
N GLY A 77 -10.40 6.90 11.98
CA GLY A 77 -10.50 6.09 10.76
C GLY A 77 -10.04 6.82 9.50
N ASN A 78 -10.28 8.13 9.40
CA ASN A 78 -9.85 8.92 8.24
C ASN A 78 -8.36 9.24 8.25
N ILE A 79 -7.73 9.39 9.43
CA ILE A 79 -6.30 9.65 9.56
C ILE A 79 -5.49 8.39 9.26
N GLU A 80 -5.90 7.22 9.80
CA GLU A 80 -5.23 5.94 9.51
C GLU A 80 -5.37 5.54 8.04
N LEU A 81 -6.57 5.69 7.45
CA LEU A 81 -6.77 5.46 6.02
C LEU A 81 -5.94 6.45 5.17
N GLY A 82 -5.88 7.71 5.58
CA GLY A 82 -5.07 8.74 4.92
C GLY A 82 -3.55 8.47 4.98
N MET A 83 -3.04 7.97 6.11
CA MET A 83 -1.63 7.59 6.25
C MET A 83 -1.30 6.35 5.41
N ALA A 84 -2.13 5.32 5.47
CA ALA A 84 -1.96 4.12 4.65
C ALA A 84 -1.98 4.46 3.15
N THR A 85 -2.88 5.33 2.69
CA THR A 85 -2.90 5.74 1.27
C THR A 85 -1.63 6.46 0.83
N LYS A 86 -1.07 7.35 1.65
CA LYS A 86 0.19 8.05 1.35
C LYS A 86 1.38 7.11 1.25
N GLU A 87 1.46 6.13 2.13
CA GLU A 87 2.49 5.08 2.10
C GLU A 87 2.37 4.21 0.84
N HIS A 88 1.14 3.82 0.47
CA HIS A 88 0.90 3.07 -0.76
C HIS A 88 1.26 3.87 -2.02
N ASP A 89 0.99 5.17 -2.07
CA ASP A 89 1.32 6.01 -3.22
C ASP A 89 2.84 6.28 -3.33
N TYR A 90 3.53 6.42 -2.19
CA TYR A 90 5.00 6.44 -2.16
C TYR A 90 5.57 5.12 -2.71
N CYS A 91 5.10 3.98 -2.20
CA CYS A 91 5.56 2.67 -2.64
C CYS A 91 5.25 2.38 -4.11
N ARG A 92 4.12 2.83 -4.62
CA ARG A 92 3.82 2.76 -6.06
C ARG A 92 4.79 3.59 -6.90
N SER A 93 5.07 4.82 -6.46
CA SER A 93 5.99 5.72 -7.15
C SER A 93 7.41 5.15 -7.13
N LEU A 94 7.82 4.59 -5.99
CA LEU A 94 9.09 3.91 -5.84
C LEU A 94 9.19 2.69 -6.77
N ALA A 95 8.18 1.82 -6.77
CA ALA A 95 8.14 0.64 -7.63
C ALA A 95 8.28 1.02 -9.12
N SER A 96 7.56 2.06 -9.55
CA SER A 96 7.63 2.58 -10.92
C SER A 96 9.02 3.10 -11.27
N ASN A 97 9.65 3.87 -10.37
CA ASN A 97 11.01 4.38 -10.59
C ASN A 97 12.06 3.27 -10.58
N ALA A 98 11.88 2.25 -9.75
CA ALA A 98 12.77 1.11 -9.71
C ALA A 98 12.72 0.29 -11.00
N GLU A 99 11.52 0.10 -11.55
CA GLU A 99 11.34 -0.53 -12.85
C GLU A 99 12.07 0.21 -13.97
N LEU A 100 11.91 1.54 -14.04
CA LEU A 100 12.46 2.34 -15.13
C LEU A 100 13.98 2.48 -15.08
N ASN A 101 14.57 2.52 -13.88
CA ASN A 101 15.99 2.81 -13.69
C ASN A 101 16.82 1.58 -13.30
N GLY A 102 16.21 0.40 -13.19
CA GLY A 102 16.92 -0.82 -12.80
C GLY A 102 17.53 -0.76 -11.40
N PHE A 103 16.94 0.02 -10.48
CA PHE A 103 17.47 0.18 -9.12
C PHE A 103 17.50 -1.16 -8.38
N GLN A 104 18.63 -1.48 -7.75
CA GLN A 104 18.70 -2.56 -6.75
C GLN A 104 18.01 -2.08 -5.47
N ILE A 105 16.76 -2.50 -5.28
CA ILE A 105 15.93 -2.01 -4.20
C ILE A 105 16.24 -2.79 -2.90
N ASN A 106 17.43 -2.61 -2.32
CA ASN A 106 17.85 -3.49 -1.22
C ASN A 106 17.38 -3.06 0.18
N GLU A 107 17.29 -1.77 0.45
CA GLU A 107 16.86 -1.28 1.78
C GLU A 107 15.46 -0.66 1.77
N LEU A 108 15.08 -0.01 0.67
CA LEU A 108 13.85 0.77 0.56
C LEU A 108 12.57 -0.10 0.40
N LEU A 109 12.73 -1.42 0.19
CA LEU A 109 11.64 -2.38 0.00
C LEU A 109 11.01 -2.90 1.28
N ALA A 110 11.71 -2.84 2.41
CA ALA A 110 11.20 -3.38 3.67
C ALA A 110 9.90 -2.69 4.09
N ASP A 111 9.82 -1.37 3.86
CA ASP A 111 8.67 -0.54 4.24
C ASP A 111 7.49 -0.72 3.26
N CYS A 112 7.75 -1.16 2.02
CA CYS A 112 6.70 -1.30 1.01
C CYS A 112 6.04 -2.68 0.96
N LYS A 113 6.31 -3.56 1.93
CA LYS A 113 5.75 -4.93 1.97
C LYS A 113 4.23 -4.91 1.93
N ASP A 114 3.59 -4.09 2.75
CA ASP A 114 2.12 -4.03 2.82
C ASP A 114 1.51 -3.54 1.51
N TYR A 115 2.18 -2.60 0.82
CA TYR A 115 1.80 -2.18 -0.52
C TYR A 115 1.77 -3.35 -1.51
N VAL A 116 2.80 -4.21 -1.54
CA VAL A 116 2.83 -5.38 -2.43
C VAL A 116 1.67 -6.32 -2.16
N VAL A 117 1.46 -6.58 -0.88
CA VAL A 117 0.43 -7.50 -0.42
C VAL A 117 -0.93 -6.97 -0.81
N HIS A 118 -1.17 -5.67 -0.64
CA HIS A 118 -2.39 -5.03 -1.08
C HIS A 118 -2.53 -5.04 -2.60
N TYR A 119 -1.46 -4.73 -3.35
CA TYR A 119 -1.45 -4.73 -4.82
C TYR A 119 -1.85 -6.08 -5.41
N ILE A 120 -1.38 -7.17 -4.82
CA ILE A 120 -1.71 -8.54 -5.24
C ILE A 120 -3.07 -8.99 -4.66
N LYS A 121 -3.29 -8.88 -3.34
CA LYS A 121 -4.51 -9.43 -2.69
C LYS A 121 -5.80 -8.70 -3.05
N LYS A 122 -5.72 -7.44 -3.50
CA LYS A 122 -6.88 -6.62 -3.87
C LYS A 122 -7.16 -6.63 -5.37
N ASP A 123 -6.63 -7.61 -6.09
CA ASP A 123 -6.91 -7.84 -7.52
C ASP A 123 -6.41 -6.73 -8.46
N ARG A 124 -5.68 -5.74 -7.93
CA ARG A 124 -5.19 -4.62 -8.71
C ARG A 124 -4.16 -5.05 -9.74
N TYR A 125 -3.23 -5.94 -9.35
CA TYR A 125 -2.28 -6.53 -10.27
C TYR A 125 -2.97 -7.22 -11.46
N HIS A 126 -4.02 -8.00 -11.23
CA HIS A 126 -4.73 -8.70 -12.31
C HIS A 126 -5.53 -7.78 -13.18
N HIS A 127 -6.17 -6.79 -12.58
CA HIS A 127 -6.86 -5.76 -13.31
C HIS A 127 -5.90 -5.03 -14.27
N GLU A 128 -4.75 -4.59 -13.77
CA GLU A 128 -3.71 -3.95 -14.59
C GLU A 128 -3.14 -4.89 -15.65
N LEU A 129 -2.87 -6.17 -15.32
CA LEU A 129 -2.39 -7.16 -16.28
C LEU A 129 -3.40 -7.43 -17.39
N ASN A 130 -4.68 -7.62 -17.04
CA ASN A 130 -5.76 -7.84 -18.00
C ASN A 130 -5.92 -6.63 -18.93
N MET A 131 -5.86 -5.40 -18.40
CA MET A 131 -5.88 -4.19 -19.23
C MET A 131 -4.68 -4.14 -20.18
N SER A 132 -3.46 -4.42 -19.70
CA SER A 132 -2.27 -4.46 -20.57
C SER A 132 -2.39 -5.52 -21.67
N ILE A 133 -2.94 -6.69 -21.34
CA ILE A 133 -3.20 -7.75 -22.33
C ILE A 133 -4.24 -7.29 -23.36
N GLN A 134 -5.33 -6.64 -22.94
CA GLN A 134 -6.32 -6.09 -23.87
C GLN A 134 -5.72 -5.03 -24.79
N VAL A 135 -4.81 -4.19 -24.30
CA VAL A 135 -4.10 -3.22 -25.14
C VAL A 135 -3.26 -3.94 -26.21
N VAL A 136 -2.55 -5.00 -25.82
CA VAL A 136 -1.75 -5.83 -26.76
C VAL A 136 -2.66 -6.49 -27.80
N ASP A 137 -3.74 -7.15 -27.35
CA ASP A 137 -4.70 -7.88 -28.18
C ASP A 137 -5.41 -6.94 -29.17
N ASN A 138 -5.91 -5.81 -28.68
CA ASN A 138 -6.57 -4.81 -29.53
C ASN A 138 -5.63 -4.22 -30.57
N TYR A 139 -4.35 -3.99 -30.24
CA TYR A 139 -3.40 -3.49 -31.22
C TYR A 139 -3.05 -4.56 -32.26
N LEU A 140 -2.62 -5.74 -31.83
CA LEU A 140 -2.11 -6.78 -32.72
C LEU A 140 -3.21 -7.43 -33.57
N SER A 141 -4.46 -7.43 -33.11
CA SER A 141 -5.62 -7.87 -33.92
C SER A 141 -5.94 -6.95 -35.11
N THR A 142 -5.44 -5.71 -35.12
CA THR A 142 -5.55 -4.82 -36.30
C THR A 142 -4.52 -5.11 -37.38
N LEU A 143 -3.51 -5.92 -37.04
CA LEU A 143 -2.41 -6.27 -37.94
C LEU A 143 -2.63 -7.67 -38.52
N VAL A 144 -2.11 -7.88 -39.73
CA VAL A 144 -2.10 -9.19 -40.38
C VAL A 144 -0.64 -9.57 -40.61
N PRO A 145 -0.16 -10.73 -40.09
CA PRO A 145 1.19 -11.18 -40.35
C PRO A 145 1.45 -11.34 -41.85
N ASN A 146 2.64 -10.97 -42.29
CA ASN A 146 3.09 -11.19 -43.66
C ASN A 146 3.06 -12.68 -44.03
N LYS A 147 2.78 -12.96 -45.31
CA LYS A 147 2.62 -14.32 -45.83
C LYS A 147 3.95 -15.10 -45.95
N ASP A 148 5.08 -14.41 -45.81
CA ASP A 148 6.40 -15.02 -45.81
C ASP A 148 6.72 -15.77 -44.50
N GLY A 149 5.93 -15.54 -43.45
CA GLY A 149 6.12 -16.14 -42.14
C GLY A 149 7.33 -15.58 -41.38
N LEU A 150 7.83 -14.39 -41.75
CA LEU A 150 8.99 -13.77 -41.13
C LEU A 150 8.62 -12.75 -40.03
N ASP A 151 7.34 -12.42 -39.89
CA ASP A 151 6.84 -11.54 -38.85
C ASP A 151 6.80 -12.23 -37.49
N VAL A 152 7.59 -11.72 -36.56
CA VAL A 152 7.81 -12.29 -35.22
C VAL A 152 7.24 -11.38 -34.14
N ILE A 153 6.57 -12.00 -33.17
CA ILE A 153 6.37 -11.43 -31.84
C ILE A 153 7.41 -12.05 -30.90
N LEU A 154 8.27 -11.20 -30.35
CA LEU A 154 9.26 -11.59 -29.36
C LEU A 154 8.63 -11.48 -27.96
N MET A 155 8.51 -12.61 -27.26
CA MET A 155 7.94 -12.65 -25.92
C MET A 155 9.00 -13.04 -24.90
N ASP A 156 9.25 -12.13 -23.96
CA ASP A 156 10.13 -12.37 -22.81
C ASP A 156 9.39 -13.17 -21.74
N ILE A 157 9.83 -14.40 -21.49
CA ILE A 157 9.10 -15.31 -20.60
C ILE A 157 9.51 -15.19 -19.13
N ASP A 158 10.55 -14.43 -18.81
CA ASP A 158 11.05 -14.31 -17.45
C ASP A 158 10.03 -13.56 -16.57
N GLY A 159 9.42 -14.30 -15.64
CA GLY A 159 8.42 -13.75 -14.73
C GLY A 159 7.06 -13.43 -15.35
N ILE A 160 6.87 -13.69 -16.66
CA ILE A 160 5.55 -13.88 -17.28
C ILE A 160 5.04 -15.28 -16.92
N LEU A 161 5.95 -16.25 -16.91
CA LEU A 161 5.70 -17.63 -16.47
C LEU A 161 6.17 -17.79 -15.05
N PHE A 162 5.24 -17.63 -14.12
CA PHE A 162 5.55 -17.87 -12.73
C PHE A 162 5.89 -19.35 -12.49
N SER A 163 5.32 -20.27 -13.28
CA SER A 163 5.40 -21.73 -13.13
C SER A 163 6.79 -22.36 -13.24
N SER A 164 7.84 -21.65 -13.67
CA SER A 164 9.07 -22.34 -14.05
C SER A 164 10.12 -22.44 -12.93
N PRO A 165 10.52 -23.66 -12.51
CA PRO A 165 11.44 -23.91 -11.40
C PRO A 165 12.88 -23.71 -11.85
N SER A 166 13.40 -22.49 -11.86
CA SER A 166 14.85 -22.29 -12.10
C SER A 166 15.72 -22.63 -10.89
N ASN A 167 15.14 -22.99 -9.74
CA ASN A 167 15.79 -23.79 -8.70
C ASN A 167 14.77 -24.25 -7.64
N TYR A 168 14.78 -25.54 -7.27
CA TYR A 168 14.00 -26.07 -6.14
C TYR A 168 14.34 -25.33 -4.82
N HIS A 169 15.59 -24.90 -4.67
CA HIS A 169 16.05 -24.04 -3.57
C HIS A 169 15.45 -22.63 -3.59
N ASP A 170 15.17 -22.09 -4.77
CA ASP A 170 14.63 -20.74 -4.94
C ASP A 170 13.15 -20.72 -4.57
N GLN A 171 12.40 -21.74 -5.02
CA GLN A 171 11.01 -21.94 -4.59
C GLN A 171 10.90 -22.16 -3.09
N THR A 172 11.79 -22.96 -2.49
CA THR A 172 11.76 -23.22 -1.04
C THR A 172 12.04 -21.94 -0.24
N ARG A 173 13.02 -21.12 -0.66
CA ARG A 173 13.39 -19.88 0.05
C ARG A 173 12.41 -18.73 -0.19
N PHE A 174 11.90 -18.59 -1.42
CA PHE A 174 10.79 -17.70 -1.73
C PHE A 174 9.54 -18.10 -0.94
N ARG A 175 9.23 -19.39 -0.84
CA ARG A 175 8.15 -19.92 0.00
C ARG A 175 8.38 -19.61 1.48
N LEU A 176 9.62 -19.72 1.98
CA LEU A 176 9.99 -19.32 3.35
C LEU A 176 9.90 -17.80 3.58
N TYR A 177 10.18 -16.98 2.56
CA TYR A 177 10.01 -15.53 2.62
C TYR A 177 8.53 -15.12 2.58
N LEU A 178 7.73 -15.71 1.70
CA LEU A 178 6.27 -15.53 1.74
C LEU A 178 5.71 -16.02 3.09
N GLN A 179 6.28 -17.07 3.67
CA GLN A 179 5.94 -17.54 5.01
C GLN A 179 6.35 -16.55 6.10
N SER A 180 7.49 -15.86 5.96
CA SER A 180 7.92 -14.82 6.91
C SER A 180 7.13 -13.51 6.79
N LEU A 181 6.48 -13.28 5.66
CA LEU A 181 5.52 -12.18 5.44
C LEU A 181 4.07 -12.52 5.84
N ASP A 182 3.81 -13.69 6.43
CA ASP A 182 2.47 -14.22 6.69
C ASP A 182 1.57 -14.25 5.43
N LEU A 183 2.19 -14.50 4.28
CA LEU A 183 1.55 -14.55 2.96
C LEU A 183 1.19 -15.95 2.50
N ARG A 184 1.09 -16.92 3.43
CA ARG A 184 0.52 -18.27 3.19
C ARG A 184 -0.96 -18.26 2.77
N ASN A 185 -1.50 -17.14 2.32
CA ASN A 185 -2.85 -17.10 1.82
C ASN A 185 -2.89 -17.65 0.40
N ASN A 186 -3.82 -18.59 0.20
CA ASN A 186 -4.36 -19.02 -1.09
C ASN A 186 -4.52 -17.90 -2.13
N LYS A 187 -4.64 -16.64 -1.71
CA LYS A 187 -4.77 -15.46 -2.58
C LYS A 187 -3.52 -15.17 -3.43
N ILE A 188 -2.29 -15.37 -2.95
CA ILE A 188 -1.10 -15.10 -3.79
C ILE A 188 -0.92 -16.22 -4.82
N GLU A 189 -1.10 -17.47 -4.42
CA GLU A 189 -1.09 -18.60 -5.36
C GLU A 189 -2.20 -18.44 -6.41
N LYS A 190 -3.43 -18.15 -5.97
CA LYS A 190 -4.53 -17.78 -6.89
C LYS A 190 -4.17 -16.62 -7.80
N ALA A 191 -3.46 -15.63 -7.27
CA ALA A 191 -3.10 -14.47 -8.05
C ALA A 191 -2.09 -14.82 -9.14
N ARG A 192 -1.10 -15.60 -8.78
CA ARG A 192 -0.12 -16.16 -9.70
C ARG A 192 -0.78 -17.04 -10.76
N ASP A 193 -1.71 -17.89 -10.37
CA ASP A 193 -2.47 -18.75 -11.28
C ASP A 193 -3.30 -17.91 -12.25
N LEU A 194 -3.98 -16.87 -11.77
CA LEU A 194 -4.75 -15.95 -12.62
C LEU A 194 -3.84 -15.20 -13.60
N ALA A 195 -2.66 -14.75 -13.16
CA ALA A 195 -1.70 -14.12 -14.05
C ALA A 195 -1.17 -15.08 -15.13
N ASN A 196 -0.86 -16.33 -14.76
CA ASN A 196 -0.49 -17.36 -15.73
C ASN A 196 -1.61 -17.62 -16.75
N LEU A 197 -2.86 -17.69 -16.30
CA LEU A 197 -4.03 -17.87 -17.18
C LEU A 197 -4.19 -16.71 -18.17
N LEU A 198 -4.07 -15.47 -17.69
CA LEU A 198 -4.15 -14.28 -18.54
C LEU A 198 -3.01 -14.25 -19.58
N ASN A 199 -1.78 -14.57 -19.18
CA ASN A 199 -0.65 -14.64 -20.10
C ASN A 199 -0.81 -15.78 -21.13
N LEU A 200 -1.37 -16.92 -20.71
CA LEU A 200 -1.67 -18.03 -21.61
C LEU A 200 -2.78 -17.68 -22.61
N GLU A 201 -3.79 -16.93 -22.17
CA GLU A 201 -4.86 -16.43 -23.05
C GLU A 201 -4.27 -15.53 -24.15
N LEU A 202 -3.44 -14.55 -23.76
CA LEU A 202 -2.74 -13.69 -24.72
C LEU A 202 -1.91 -14.52 -25.69
N TYR A 203 -1.06 -15.42 -25.18
CA TYR A 203 -0.23 -16.29 -26.01
C TYR A 203 -1.06 -17.09 -27.02
N SER A 204 -2.17 -17.68 -26.57
CA SER A 204 -3.07 -18.49 -27.41
C SER A 204 -3.74 -17.65 -28.49
N LYS A 205 -4.17 -16.42 -28.17
CA LYS A 205 -4.74 -15.48 -29.14
C LYS A 205 -3.72 -15.09 -30.22
N LEU A 206 -2.49 -14.76 -29.83
CA LEU A 206 -1.43 -14.43 -30.79
C LEU A 206 -1.11 -15.60 -31.71
N ARG A 207 -1.06 -16.83 -31.16
CA ARG A 207 -0.91 -18.06 -31.95
C ARG A 207 -2.04 -18.24 -32.95
N ALA A 208 -3.29 -18.11 -32.49
CA ALA A 208 -4.47 -18.24 -33.34
C ALA A 208 -4.53 -17.15 -34.43
N GLY A 209 -3.97 -15.98 -34.16
CA GLY A 209 -3.79 -14.89 -35.13
C GLY A 209 -2.71 -15.14 -36.19
N GLY A 210 -2.01 -16.28 -36.15
CA GLY A 210 -1.00 -16.65 -37.14
C GLY A 210 0.39 -16.06 -36.89
N TRP A 211 0.63 -15.44 -35.72
CA TRP A 211 1.91 -14.85 -35.39
C TRP A 211 2.99 -15.90 -35.11
N LEU A 212 4.20 -15.68 -35.63
CA LEU A 212 5.38 -16.45 -35.28
C LEU A 212 5.89 -16.01 -33.90
N LEU A 213 5.74 -16.86 -32.89
CA LEU A 213 6.15 -16.52 -31.53
C LEU A 213 7.57 -17.00 -31.25
N VAL A 214 8.48 -16.07 -30.97
CA VAL A 214 9.83 -16.36 -30.47
C VAL A 214 9.88 -16.04 -28.99
N LEU A 215 10.25 -17.02 -28.17
CA LEU A 215 10.40 -16.85 -26.73
C LEU A 215 11.85 -16.50 -26.41
N VAL A 216 12.07 -15.57 -25.49
CA VAL A 216 13.40 -15.22 -24.99
C VAL A 216 13.44 -15.25 -23.47
N THR A 217 14.53 -15.76 -22.91
CA THR A 217 14.78 -15.82 -21.46
C THR A 217 16.25 -15.60 -21.15
N ARG A 218 16.52 -15.03 -19.99
CA ARG A 218 17.86 -14.83 -19.42
C ARG A 218 18.38 -16.11 -18.73
N ARG A 219 17.63 -17.21 -18.77
CA ARG A 219 18.06 -18.51 -18.26
C ARG A 219 19.20 -19.08 -19.08
N HIS A 220 20.00 -19.91 -18.41
CA HIS A 220 21.09 -20.61 -19.07
C HIS A 220 20.55 -21.71 -19.99
N GLU A 221 21.18 -21.89 -21.14
CA GLU A 221 20.94 -22.95 -22.12
C GLU A 221 20.93 -24.36 -21.50
N MET A 222 21.71 -24.62 -20.45
CA MET A 222 21.71 -25.89 -19.72
C MET A 222 20.35 -26.20 -19.05
N GLN A 223 19.51 -25.18 -18.84
CA GLN A 223 18.17 -25.29 -18.28
C GLN A 223 17.08 -25.41 -19.35
N ARG A 224 17.44 -25.66 -20.62
CA ARG A 224 16.48 -25.75 -21.73
C ARG A 224 15.39 -26.78 -21.46
N ASN A 225 15.75 -28.00 -21.12
CA ASN A 225 14.76 -29.08 -20.93
C ASN A 225 13.76 -28.75 -19.81
N SER A 226 14.24 -28.33 -18.64
CA SER A 226 13.37 -27.96 -17.52
C SER A 226 12.51 -26.72 -17.82
N THR A 227 13.01 -25.78 -18.63
CA THR A 227 12.25 -24.60 -19.06
C THR A 227 11.17 -25.00 -20.06
N VAL A 228 11.47 -25.88 -21.02
CA VAL A 228 10.49 -26.44 -21.97
C VAL A 228 9.41 -27.23 -21.23
N ASP A 229 9.78 -28.11 -20.31
CA ASP A 229 8.82 -28.89 -19.52
C ASP A 229 7.87 -27.98 -18.73
N ALA A 230 8.40 -26.90 -18.14
CA ALA A 230 7.59 -25.92 -17.41
C ALA A 230 6.64 -25.12 -18.33
N LEU A 231 7.11 -24.73 -19.53
CA LEU A 231 6.30 -24.07 -20.55
C LEU A 231 5.11 -24.97 -20.96
N ILE A 232 5.40 -26.22 -21.33
CA ILE A 232 4.39 -27.21 -21.74
C ILE A 232 3.42 -27.49 -20.59
N SER A 233 3.92 -27.69 -19.38
CA SER A 233 3.09 -27.95 -18.19
C SER A 233 2.18 -26.76 -17.86
N ALA A 234 2.57 -25.54 -18.22
CA ALA A 234 1.76 -24.34 -18.07
C ALA A 234 0.83 -24.08 -19.27
N GLY A 235 0.78 -24.97 -20.26
CA GLY A 235 -0.10 -24.90 -21.42
C GLY A 235 0.47 -24.14 -22.62
N PHE A 236 1.67 -23.56 -22.51
CA PHE A 236 2.33 -22.88 -23.62
C PHE A 236 2.89 -23.95 -24.56
N SER A 237 2.66 -23.82 -25.87
CA SER A 237 3.18 -24.76 -26.85
C SER A 237 3.23 -24.16 -28.25
N GLY A 238 4.07 -24.76 -29.10
CA GLY A 238 4.13 -24.43 -30.53
C GLY A 238 4.92 -23.17 -30.87
N TRP A 239 5.62 -22.54 -29.93
CA TRP A 239 6.57 -21.46 -30.24
C TRP A 239 7.58 -21.89 -31.29
N SER A 240 8.08 -20.94 -32.05
CA SER A 240 8.98 -21.19 -33.18
C SER A 240 10.43 -21.36 -32.74
N SER A 241 10.84 -20.60 -31.72
CA SER A 241 12.16 -20.71 -31.11
C SER A 241 12.11 -20.30 -29.64
N LEU A 242 12.99 -20.92 -28.85
CA LEU A 242 13.27 -20.54 -27.46
C LEU A 242 14.74 -20.13 -27.38
N VAL A 243 14.98 -18.83 -27.26
CA VAL A 243 16.30 -18.21 -27.16
C VAL A 243 16.69 -18.12 -25.70
N MET A 244 17.84 -18.69 -25.34
CA MET A 244 18.37 -18.72 -23.97
C MET A 244 19.86 -18.29 -23.98
N ARG A 245 20.45 -18.09 -22.80
CA ARG A 245 21.85 -17.65 -22.66
C ARG A 245 22.82 -18.82 -22.73
N SER A 246 23.81 -18.74 -23.59
CA SER A 246 24.98 -19.62 -23.56
C SER A 246 25.97 -19.24 -22.45
N ASP A 247 26.95 -20.10 -22.18
CA ASP A 247 27.97 -19.88 -21.13
C ASP A 247 28.68 -18.52 -21.27
N HIS A 248 28.96 -18.12 -22.52
CA HIS A 248 29.70 -16.88 -22.82
C HIS A 248 28.82 -15.63 -22.67
N GLU A 249 27.50 -15.81 -22.66
CA GLU A 249 26.53 -14.73 -22.53
C GLU A 249 26.03 -14.53 -21.10
N MET A 250 26.25 -15.51 -20.22
CA MET A 250 25.91 -15.40 -18.81
C MET A 250 26.51 -14.16 -18.12
N PRO A 251 27.78 -13.78 -18.37
CA PRO A 251 28.37 -12.57 -17.79
C PRO A 251 27.85 -11.27 -18.38
N MET A 252 27.13 -11.29 -19.51
CA MET A 252 26.63 -10.07 -20.14
C MET A 252 25.46 -9.48 -19.36
N GLU A 253 25.31 -8.15 -19.45
CA GLU A 253 24.14 -7.45 -18.95
C GLU A 253 22.86 -7.93 -19.66
N SER A 254 21.75 -7.99 -18.94
CA SER A 254 20.47 -8.51 -19.49
C SER A 254 20.00 -7.72 -20.70
N TRP A 255 20.06 -6.39 -20.63
CA TRP A 255 19.65 -5.51 -21.74
C TRP A 255 20.54 -5.72 -22.98
N GLU A 256 21.85 -5.93 -22.79
CA GLU A 256 22.80 -6.14 -23.89
C GLU A 256 22.54 -7.48 -24.58
N TYR A 257 22.34 -8.54 -23.79
CA TYR A 257 21.95 -9.86 -24.31
C TYR A 257 20.67 -9.78 -25.15
N ILE A 258 19.59 -9.21 -24.62
CA ILE A 258 18.31 -9.12 -25.35
C ILE A 258 18.48 -8.30 -26.63
N LEU A 259 19.23 -7.19 -26.58
CA LEU A 259 19.52 -6.38 -27.76
C LEU A 259 20.25 -7.18 -28.85
N ARG A 260 21.30 -7.94 -28.47
CA ARG A 260 22.03 -8.81 -29.42
C ARG A 260 21.13 -9.87 -30.04
N ARG A 261 20.26 -10.50 -29.25
CA ARG A 261 19.31 -11.52 -29.76
C ARG A 261 18.27 -10.94 -30.71
N LYS A 262 17.79 -9.72 -30.47
CA LYS A 262 16.94 -9.00 -31.44
C LYS A 262 17.68 -8.76 -32.76
N GLU A 263 18.93 -8.32 -32.68
CA GLU A 263 19.75 -8.06 -33.87
C GLU A 263 20.06 -9.35 -34.66
N GLU A 264 20.36 -10.45 -33.97
CA GLU A 264 20.52 -11.77 -34.58
C GLU A 264 19.27 -12.23 -35.35
N LEU A 265 18.08 -12.09 -34.76
CA LEU A 265 16.82 -12.42 -35.44
C LEU A 265 16.63 -11.59 -36.70
N ARG A 266 16.95 -10.30 -36.65
CA ARG A 266 16.86 -9.43 -37.83
C ARG A 266 17.87 -9.81 -38.92
N ASN A 267 19.10 -10.14 -38.54
CA ASN A 267 20.12 -10.60 -39.47
C ASN A 267 19.77 -11.95 -40.11
N GLN A 268 18.92 -12.74 -39.47
CA GLN A 268 18.33 -13.95 -40.04
C GLN A 268 17.14 -13.67 -40.99
N GLY A 269 16.73 -12.41 -41.13
CA GLY A 269 15.62 -11.99 -42.01
C GLY A 269 14.27 -11.86 -41.30
N PHE A 270 14.19 -12.04 -39.98
CA PHE A 270 12.93 -11.86 -39.26
C PHE A 270 12.58 -10.37 -39.07
N HIS A 271 11.29 -10.07 -39.16
CA HIS A 271 10.71 -8.76 -38.86
C HIS A 271 10.10 -8.81 -37.46
N ILE A 272 10.75 -8.19 -36.48
CA ILE A 272 10.20 -8.12 -35.12
C ILE A 272 9.08 -7.07 -35.12
N VAL A 273 7.83 -7.52 -35.17
CA VAL A 273 6.64 -6.64 -35.19
C VAL A 273 6.32 -6.11 -33.81
N SER A 274 6.55 -6.92 -32.78
CA SER A 274 6.29 -6.54 -31.40
C SER A 274 7.19 -7.25 -30.41
N VAL A 275 7.48 -6.56 -29.30
CA VAL A 275 8.14 -7.13 -28.13
C VAL A 275 7.21 -7.03 -26.93
N ILE A 276 6.95 -8.14 -26.26
CA ILE A 276 6.11 -8.20 -25.06
C ILE A 276 6.99 -8.65 -23.90
N SER A 277 7.06 -7.84 -22.84
CA SER A 277 7.84 -8.17 -21.65
C SER A 277 7.26 -7.51 -20.40
N ASN A 278 7.49 -8.11 -19.24
CA ASN A 278 7.27 -7.50 -17.94
C ASN A 278 8.50 -6.73 -17.42
N GLN A 279 9.64 -6.77 -18.11
CA GLN A 279 10.89 -6.12 -17.73
C GLN A 279 11.29 -5.07 -18.78
N TRP A 280 11.83 -3.95 -18.30
CA TRP A 280 12.17 -2.82 -19.17
C TRP A 280 13.41 -3.08 -20.03
N ASP A 281 14.36 -3.89 -19.56
CA ASP A 281 15.58 -4.25 -20.30
C ASP A 281 15.29 -4.97 -21.64
N ALA A 282 14.17 -5.69 -21.74
CA ALA A 282 13.73 -6.29 -23.00
C ALA A 282 13.03 -5.29 -23.92
N LEU A 283 12.64 -4.11 -23.43
CA LEU A 283 11.93 -3.07 -24.18
C LEU A 283 12.84 -1.87 -24.52
N THR A 284 14.10 -1.89 -24.09
CA THR A 284 15.11 -0.90 -24.47
C THR A 284 15.74 -1.22 -25.83
N GLY A 285 16.46 -0.23 -26.35
CA GLY A 285 17.13 -0.29 -27.64
C GLY A 285 16.45 0.57 -28.70
N PRO A 286 17.02 0.60 -29.92
CA PRO A 286 16.49 1.39 -31.01
C PRO A 286 15.06 0.98 -31.38
N ARG A 287 14.18 1.97 -31.52
CA ARG A 287 12.79 1.77 -31.97
C ARG A 287 12.75 1.64 -33.48
N TYR A 288 13.13 0.48 -33.98
CA TYR A 288 12.96 0.15 -35.39
C TYR A 288 11.71 -0.70 -35.52
N GLU A 289 10.60 -0.07 -35.90
CA GLU A 289 9.33 -0.66 -36.40
C GLU A 289 8.54 -1.58 -35.43
N ALA A 290 9.17 -2.09 -34.37
CA ALA A 290 8.54 -2.91 -33.34
C ALA A 290 7.76 -2.07 -32.32
N HIS A 291 6.54 -2.52 -31.99
CA HIS A 291 5.76 -1.95 -30.88
C HIS A 291 6.03 -2.73 -29.59
N ASN A 292 6.54 -2.02 -28.58
CA ASN A 292 6.90 -2.59 -27.29
C ASN A 292 5.71 -2.52 -26.32
N PHE A 293 5.33 -3.66 -25.74
CA PHE A 293 4.30 -3.76 -24.72
C PHE A 293 4.90 -4.17 -23.39
N LYS A 294 4.78 -3.27 -22.40
CA LYS A 294 5.13 -3.54 -21.00
C LYS A 294 3.93 -4.18 -20.30
N LEU A 295 4.10 -5.40 -19.83
CA LEU A 295 3.18 -6.02 -18.89
C LEU A 295 3.54 -5.62 -17.46
N PRO A 296 2.56 -5.52 -16.54
CA PRO A 296 2.84 -5.32 -15.13
C PRO A 296 3.70 -6.46 -14.60
N ASN A 297 4.80 -6.12 -13.96
CA ASN A 297 5.57 -7.06 -13.17
C ASN A 297 5.09 -6.91 -11.73
N PRO A 298 4.81 -7.98 -10.99
CA PRO A 298 4.73 -7.88 -9.54
C PRO A 298 6.18 -7.72 -9.02
N ILE A 299 6.78 -6.56 -9.30
CA ILE A 299 8.19 -6.14 -9.12
C ILE A 299 8.87 -6.74 -7.88
N TYR A 300 8.09 -6.85 -6.82
CA TYR A 300 8.54 -7.31 -5.52
C TYR A 300 8.87 -8.80 -5.48
N LEU A 301 8.14 -9.68 -6.18
CA LEU A 301 8.41 -11.12 -6.12
C LEU A 301 9.81 -11.46 -6.66
N GLN A 302 10.24 -10.80 -7.75
CA GLN A 302 11.53 -11.05 -8.40
C GLN A 302 12.71 -10.38 -7.69
N VAL A 303 12.56 -9.16 -7.14
CA VAL A 303 13.63 -8.50 -6.38
C VAL A 303 13.93 -9.26 -5.08
N ILE A 304 12.90 -9.82 -4.46
CA ILE A 304 13.02 -10.72 -3.30
C ILE A 304 13.78 -11.99 -3.67
N GLU A 305 13.46 -12.63 -4.81
CA GLU A 305 14.22 -13.79 -5.33
C GLU A 305 15.70 -13.43 -5.54
N LYS A 306 15.99 -12.29 -6.18
CA LYS A 306 17.38 -11.86 -6.46
C LYS A 306 18.20 -11.55 -5.22
N GLN A 307 17.62 -10.99 -4.16
CA GLN A 307 18.31 -10.75 -2.88
C GLN A 307 18.64 -12.04 -2.12
N LEU A 308 17.78 -13.06 -2.22
CA LEU A 308 18.06 -14.37 -1.64
C LEU A 308 19.28 -15.01 -2.31
N HIS A 309 19.53 -14.76 -3.59
CA HIS A 309 20.75 -15.23 -4.28
C HIS A 309 22.01 -14.49 -3.80
N LEU A 310 21.98 -13.16 -3.70
CA LEU A 310 23.16 -12.35 -3.36
C LEU A 310 23.71 -12.61 -1.95
N LYS A 311 22.83 -12.83 -0.95
CA LYS A 311 23.25 -13.17 0.42
C LYS A 311 23.95 -14.53 0.54
N ASN A 312 23.73 -15.43 -0.41
CA ASN A 312 24.31 -16.79 -0.40
C ASN A 312 25.56 -16.92 -1.28
N ALA A 313 25.90 -15.92 -2.11
CA ALA A 313 27.19 -15.88 -2.81
C ALA A 313 28.31 -15.30 -1.92
N GLN A 314 27.96 -14.79 -0.74
CA GLN A 314 28.87 -14.13 0.21
C GLN A 314 29.07 -14.94 1.52
N GLY A 315 28.50 -16.14 1.63
CA GLY A 315 28.65 -17.05 2.77
C GLY A 315 28.93 -18.47 2.31
#